data_AF-A0A1P8KEY4-F1
#
_entry.id   AF-A0A1P8KEY4-F1
#
_cell.length_a   1.000
_cell.length_b   1.000
_cell.length_c   1.000
_cell.angle_alpha   90.00
_cell.angle_beta   90.00
_cell.angle_gamma   90.00
#
_symmetry.space_group_name_H-M   'P 1'
#
loop_
_entity.id
_entity.type
_entity.pdbx_description
1 polymer ?
#
loop_
_entity_poly.entity_id
_entity_poly.type
_entity_poly.pdbx_seq_one_letter_code
_entity_poly.pdbx_strand_id
1 'polypeptide(L)'
;MIPILQHEAYPEIAPIAAAVLKKQFHNRFRECIDMDIRKIFLAAMTLSAISVSAQSPTDLPPKPNNPQLAAAFEQAQALLVKARDPAFMSMSVTNGSWPCNVPNLELRKLAGALSDNEDDAGMKRLKRLSSVNLNMRQRVQVKDVQIVPIKATCKNGKLDGPLEFMMELTRVLDTAAGMDVSEMRTRSRHSMTLSAGQYLPGAPLTVVSSQVSMKRTSKNPAVQAQMNAQPTADVKPPLTAFVQYQSEEKFAATTVSISEVMMAGAKSSYFTSMHEMTDGRNGESRSYMGGTLTTITPTKNGLMHGESRGLPYKMGSFDVPPSPPVCYEEGEVILASKCEAN
;
A
#
# COMPACT_ATOMS: atom_id res chain seq x y z
N MET A 1 -24.21 15.83 44.08
CA MET A 1 -24.68 17.07 44.74
C MET A 1 -23.46 17.74 45.38
N ILE A 2 -23.39 19.08 45.32
CA ILE A 2 -22.28 20.00 45.74
C ILE A 2 -21.20 20.18 44.62
N PRO A 3 -20.73 21.41 44.29
CA PRO A 3 -21.38 22.31 43.34
C PRO A 3 -20.41 22.98 42.34
N ILE A 4 -20.96 23.95 41.63
CA ILE A 4 -20.36 24.94 40.72
C ILE A 4 -19.16 25.68 41.32
N LEU A 5 -18.09 25.84 40.53
CA LEU A 5 -17.19 27.01 40.60
C LEU A 5 -16.96 27.52 39.17
N GLN A 6 -17.56 28.69 38.90
CA GLN A 6 -17.18 29.59 37.82
C GLN A 6 -15.83 30.22 38.18
N HIS A 7 -14.96 30.40 37.19
CA HIS A 7 -14.02 31.52 37.21
C HIS A 7 -13.85 32.12 35.83
N GLU A 8 -13.85 33.45 35.87
CA GLU A 8 -13.96 34.40 34.79
C GLU A 8 -12.64 34.60 34.02
N ALA A 9 -12.84 35.09 32.80
CA ALA A 9 -11.98 35.90 31.96
C ALA A 9 -10.73 36.55 32.59
N TYR A 10 -9.60 36.40 31.90
CA TYR A 10 -8.60 37.46 31.73
C TYR A 10 -8.09 37.45 30.27
N PRO A 11 -8.42 38.45 29.44
CA PRO A 11 -7.64 38.82 28.26
C PRO A 11 -6.47 39.73 28.69
N GLU A 12 -5.52 39.97 27.80
CA GLU A 12 -4.35 40.90 27.96
C GLU A 12 -3.02 40.31 28.42
N ILE A 13 -2.41 39.41 27.66
CA ILE A 13 -0.93 39.40 27.46
C ILE A 13 -0.62 38.93 26.04
N ALA A 14 -0.83 39.79 25.03
CA ALA A 14 -0.58 39.42 23.63
C ALA A 14 -0.11 40.53 22.65
N PRO A 15 0.41 41.71 23.09
CA PRO A 15 1.12 42.56 22.12
C PRO A 15 2.52 43.03 22.55
N ILE A 16 3.23 42.33 23.44
CA ILE A 16 4.61 42.72 23.83
C ILE A 16 5.69 41.74 23.30
N ALA A 17 5.33 40.49 22.95
CA ALA A 17 6.27 39.52 22.39
C ALA A 17 6.58 39.70 20.89
N ALA A 18 5.77 40.46 20.15
CA ALA A 18 5.92 40.64 18.70
C ALA A 18 6.86 41.80 18.29
N ALA A 19 7.26 42.67 19.23
CA ALA A 19 8.14 43.82 18.94
C ALA A 19 9.63 43.57 19.23
N VAL A 20 9.98 42.49 19.95
CA VAL A 20 11.37 42.18 20.33
C VAL A 20 12.06 41.25 19.31
N LEU A 21 11.31 40.43 18.56
CA LEU A 21 11.88 39.49 17.58
C LEU A 21 12.13 40.08 16.18
N LYS A 22 11.59 41.27 15.87
CA LYS A 22 11.77 41.92 14.55
C LYS A 22 13.04 42.79 14.46
N LYS A 23 13.74 43.04 15.57
CA LYS A 23 14.91 43.93 15.64
C LYS A 23 16.27 43.20 15.71
N GLN A 24 16.29 41.88 15.83
CA GLN A 24 17.53 41.08 15.89
C GLN A 24 17.92 40.38 14.58
N PHE A 25 17.09 40.41 13.54
CA PHE A 25 17.34 39.68 12.29
C PHE A 25 17.79 40.55 11.09
N HIS A 26 18.15 41.81 11.31
CA HIS A 26 18.46 42.75 10.21
C HIS A 26 19.85 43.37 10.24
N ASN A 27 20.78 42.91 11.09
CA ASN A 27 22.05 43.62 11.28
C ASN A 27 23.32 42.76 11.41
N ARG A 28 23.40 41.59 10.75
CA ARG A 28 24.71 40.94 10.55
C ARG A 28 24.81 40.23 9.20
N PHE A 29 25.87 40.58 8.48
CA PHE A 29 26.45 39.94 7.29
C PHE A 29 25.93 40.39 5.91
N ARG A 30 26.13 41.69 5.65
CA ARG A 30 26.66 42.18 4.38
C ARG A 30 28.09 42.69 4.61
N GLU A 31 28.96 42.44 3.62
CA GLU A 31 30.30 43.00 3.38
C GLU A 31 31.52 42.32 4.03
N CYS A 32 32.19 41.46 3.24
CA CYS A 32 33.54 41.75 2.73
C CYS A 32 33.76 41.02 1.39
N ILE A 33 34.38 41.75 0.46
CA ILE A 33 34.55 41.49 -0.98
C ILE A 33 36.01 41.11 -1.27
N ASP A 34 36.20 40.39 -2.39
CA ASP A 34 37.43 40.21 -3.20
C ASP A 34 38.62 39.43 -2.62
N MET A 35 38.94 38.29 -3.25
CA MET A 35 40.26 38.07 -3.86
C MET A 35 40.32 36.82 -4.76
N ASP A 36 40.72 37.06 -6.01
CA ASP A 36 41.45 36.20 -6.95
C ASP A 36 40.84 34.92 -7.54
N ILE A 37 40.00 35.15 -8.55
CA ILE A 37 39.83 34.32 -9.74
C ILE A 37 41.12 34.39 -10.57
N ARG A 38 42.05 33.39 -10.49
CA ARG A 38 43.00 33.07 -11.60
C ARG A 38 43.99 31.89 -11.47
N LYS A 39 43.99 31.03 -10.42
CA LYS A 39 45.08 30.03 -10.27
C LYS A 39 44.74 28.58 -9.91
N ILE A 40 43.56 28.06 -10.28
CA ILE A 40 43.34 26.59 -10.27
C ILE A 40 42.57 26.18 -11.54
N PHE A 41 43.17 26.46 -12.69
CA PHE A 41 42.92 25.77 -13.95
C PHE A 41 44.14 24.89 -14.22
N LEU A 42 43.92 23.60 -14.52
CA LEU A 42 44.88 22.52 -14.73
C LEU A 42 45.43 21.79 -13.49
N ALA A 43 44.67 20.83 -12.98
CA ALA A 43 45.16 19.48 -12.68
C ALA A 43 43.98 18.53 -12.43
N ALA A 44 44.01 17.36 -13.07
CA ALA A 44 43.12 16.21 -12.89
C ALA A 44 41.75 16.24 -13.60
N MET A 45 41.79 16.16 -14.94
CA MET A 45 40.89 15.24 -15.65
C MET A 45 41.19 13.80 -15.20
N THR A 46 40.28 13.16 -14.47
CA THR A 46 39.96 11.71 -14.46
C THR A 46 39.19 11.34 -13.20
N LEU A 47 37.86 11.44 -13.25
CA LEU A 47 36.90 10.39 -12.88
C LEU A 47 35.52 11.03 -12.93
N SER A 48 34.89 10.95 -14.09
CA SER A 48 33.43 11.07 -14.20
C SER A 48 32.81 9.79 -13.65
N ALA A 49 32.99 9.54 -12.35
CA ALA A 49 32.05 8.73 -11.61
C ALA A 49 30.88 9.66 -11.34
N ILE A 50 29.87 9.57 -12.21
CA ILE A 50 28.51 9.98 -11.86
C ILE A 50 28.11 9.07 -10.69
N SER A 51 28.56 9.44 -9.49
CA SER A 51 27.89 9.05 -8.27
C SER A 51 26.59 9.84 -8.28
N VAL A 52 25.59 9.35 -9.03
CA VAL A 52 24.24 9.40 -8.48
C VAL A 52 24.38 8.60 -7.19
N SER A 53 24.72 9.28 -6.10
CA SER A 53 24.34 8.82 -4.79
C SER A 53 22.83 8.73 -4.87
N ALA A 54 22.34 7.55 -5.27
CA ALA A 54 21.02 7.13 -4.92
C ALA A 54 20.99 7.32 -3.42
N GLN A 55 20.33 8.39 -2.97
CA GLN A 55 19.89 8.46 -1.59
C GLN A 55 19.16 7.14 -1.39
N SER A 56 19.80 6.23 -0.65
CA SER A 56 19.13 5.04 -0.16
C SER A 56 17.84 5.56 0.44
N PRO A 57 16.67 5.11 -0.03
CA PRO A 57 15.42 5.60 0.52
C PRO A 57 15.44 5.14 1.98
N THR A 58 15.70 6.06 2.89
CA THR A 58 15.62 5.83 4.35
C THR A 58 14.21 5.41 4.79
N ASP A 59 13.27 5.36 3.84
CA ASP A 59 11.86 5.10 4.05
C ASP A 59 11.40 3.73 3.52
N LEU A 60 12.29 2.85 3.02
CA LEU A 60 11.93 1.49 2.60
C LEU A 60 12.77 0.43 3.34
N PRO A 61 12.26 -0.81 3.50
CA PRO A 61 13.00 -1.87 4.18
C PRO A 61 14.28 -2.26 3.45
N PRO A 62 15.24 -2.89 4.17
CA PRO A 62 16.42 -3.44 3.54
C PRO A 62 16.03 -4.48 2.48
N LYS A 63 16.84 -4.58 1.44
CA LYS A 63 16.65 -5.58 0.39
C LYS A 63 16.64 -6.98 1.02
N PRO A 64 15.64 -7.83 0.71
CA PRO A 64 15.59 -9.20 1.19
C PRO A 64 16.78 -10.03 0.71
N ASN A 65 17.18 -11.03 1.51
CA ASN A 65 18.25 -11.96 1.14
C ASN A 65 17.79 -13.03 0.13
N ASN A 66 16.49 -13.39 0.16
CA ASN A 66 15.91 -14.33 -0.79
C ASN A 66 15.90 -13.69 -2.20
N PRO A 67 16.53 -14.31 -3.22
CA PRO A 67 16.64 -13.72 -4.55
C PRO A 67 15.30 -13.44 -5.24
N GLN A 68 14.30 -14.32 -5.08
CA GLN A 68 12.98 -14.14 -5.71
C GLN A 68 12.21 -13.01 -5.03
N LEU A 69 12.24 -12.95 -3.69
CA LEU A 69 11.61 -11.87 -2.94
C LEU A 69 12.32 -10.53 -3.19
N ALA A 70 13.65 -10.56 -3.34
CA ALA A 70 14.45 -9.38 -3.69
C ALA A 70 14.09 -8.85 -5.09
N ALA A 71 13.94 -9.72 -6.08
CA ALA A 71 13.49 -9.35 -7.42
C ALA A 71 12.06 -8.76 -7.39
N ALA A 72 11.15 -9.37 -6.63
CA ALA A 72 9.80 -8.85 -6.41
C ALA A 72 9.82 -7.44 -5.78
N PHE A 73 10.70 -7.23 -4.80
CA PHE A 73 10.85 -5.96 -4.10
C PHE A 73 11.41 -4.85 -4.99
N GLU A 74 12.42 -5.15 -5.80
CA GLU A 74 12.96 -4.20 -6.79
C GLU A 74 11.92 -3.86 -7.87
N GLN A 75 11.16 -4.86 -8.33
CA GLN A 75 10.09 -4.65 -9.30
C GLN A 75 8.97 -3.78 -8.72
N ALA A 76 8.55 -4.00 -7.46
CA ALA A 76 7.55 -3.19 -6.77
C ALA A 76 8.01 -1.72 -6.64
N GLN A 77 9.28 -1.50 -6.27
CA GLN A 77 9.86 -0.15 -6.22
C GLN A 77 9.85 0.54 -7.59
N ALA A 78 10.29 -0.17 -8.63
CA ALA A 78 10.30 0.37 -9.99
C ALA A 78 8.89 0.71 -10.49
N LEU A 79 7.88 -0.10 -10.13
CA LEU A 79 6.48 0.18 -10.45
C LEU A 79 5.95 1.42 -9.75
N LEU A 80 6.28 1.64 -8.47
CA LEU A 80 5.92 2.87 -7.77
C LEU A 80 6.52 4.11 -8.44
N VAL A 81 7.81 4.06 -8.80
CA VAL A 81 8.47 5.17 -9.50
C VAL A 81 7.79 5.47 -10.83
N LYS A 82 7.47 4.43 -11.62
CA LYS A 82 6.75 4.59 -12.90
C LYS A 82 5.33 5.16 -12.70
N ALA A 83 4.60 4.70 -11.68
CA ALA A 83 3.23 5.12 -11.44
C ALA A 83 3.08 6.58 -10.97
N ARG A 84 4.18 7.24 -10.61
CA ARG A 84 4.20 8.68 -10.36
C ARG A 84 4.08 9.51 -11.63
N ASP A 85 4.39 8.94 -12.80
CA ASP A 85 4.06 9.57 -14.06
C ASP A 85 2.53 9.49 -14.29
N PRO A 86 1.82 10.63 -14.34
CA PRO A 86 0.38 10.63 -14.56
C PRO A 86 -0.02 9.93 -15.87
N ALA A 87 0.84 9.94 -16.90
CA ALA A 87 0.57 9.26 -18.16
C ALA A 87 0.53 7.73 -17.98
N PHE A 88 1.37 7.18 -17.10
CA PHE A 88 1.44 5.74 -16.84
C PHE A 88 0.14 5.19 -16.22
N MET A 89 -0.51 5.99 -15.38
CA MET A 89 -1.79 5.67 -14.73
C MET A 89 -3.01 6.31 -15.43
N SER A 90 -2.82 6.86 -16.62
CA SER A 90 -3.93 7.43 -17.40
C SER A 90 -4.73 6.33 -18.11
N MET A 91 -6.05 6.47 -18.12
CA MET A 91 -6.91 5.68 -19.00
C MET A 91 -6.79 6.29 -20.40
N SER A 92 -5.80 5.89 -21.19
CA SER A 92 -5.64 6.39 -22.56
C SER A 92 -6.86 6.00 -23.40
N VAL A 93 -7.51 7.01 -23.99
CA VAL A 93 -8.76 6.90 -24.77
C VAL A 93 -8.55 6.22 -26.14
N THR A 94 -7.30 5.92 -26.51
CA THR A 94 -6.98 5.00 -27.60
C THR A 94 -7.34 3.58 -27.17
N ASN A 95 -8.65 3.31 -27.15
CA ASN A 95 -9.29 2.04 -26.87
C ASN A 95 -8.73 0.97 -27.81
N GLY A 96 -7.73 0.21 -27.36
CA GLY A 96 -7.46 -1.09 -27.96
C GLY A 96 -8.72 -1.94 -27.81
N SER A 97 -9.21 -2.54 -28.90
CA SER A 97 -10.16 -3.63 -28.78
C SER A 97 -9.44 -4.86 -28.24
N TRP A 98 -10.16 -5.69 -27.48
CA TRP A 98 -9.61 -6.99 -27.09
C TRP A 98 -9.37 -7.85 -28.34
N PRO A 99 -8.22 -8.55 -28.44
CA PRO A 99 -7.89 -9.36 -29.62
C PRO A 99 -8.75 -10.63 -29.76
N CYS A 100 -9.52 -10.99 -28.74
CA CYS A 100 -10.57 -12.00 -28.78
C CYS A 100 -11.68 -11.62 -27.80
N ASN A 101 -12.82 -12.31 -27.88
CA ASN A 101 -13.92 -12.09 -26.95
C ASN A 101 -13.55 -12.61 -25.55
N VAL A 102 -13.35 -11.69 -24.61
CA VAL A 102 -13.08 -12.02 -23.20
C VAL A 102 -14.19 -11.42 -22.34
N PRO A 103 -14.99 -12.25 -21.64
CA PRO A 103 -16.03 -11.75 -20.77
C PRO A 103 -15.48 -10.85 -19.66
N ASN A 104 -16.18 -9.77 -19.33
CA ASN A 104 -15.79 -8.87 -18.23
C ASN A 104 -15.61 -9.60 -16.89
N LEU A 105 -16.38 -10.66 -16.61
CA LEU A 105 -16.22 -11.47 -15.40
C LEU A 105 -14.86 -12.19 -15.36
N GLU A 106 -14.36 -12.67 -16.50
CA GLU A 106 -13.05 -13.34 -16.59
C GLU A 106 -11.91 -12.35 -16.33
N LEU A 107 -11.99 -11.16 -16.91
CA LEU A 107 -11.03 -10.08 -16.66
C LEU A 107 -11.02 -9.63 -15.20
N ARG A 108 -12.20 -9.50 -14.58
CA ARG A 108 -12.31 -9.18 -13.15
C ARG A 108 -11.80 -10.31 -12.26
N LYS A 109 -11.99 -11.57 -12.65
CA LYS A 109 -11.43 -12.73 -11.94
C LYS A 109 -9.91 -12.70 -11.98
N LEU A 110 -9.31 -12.44 -13.15
CA LEU A 110 -7.87 -12.25 -13.26
C LEU A 110 -7.40 -11.11 -12.35
N ALA A 111 -8.07 -9.96 -12.38
CA ALA A 111 -7.69 -8.79 -11.57
C ALA A 111 -8.00 -8.90 -10.05
N GLY A 112 -8.56 -10.01 -9.56
CA GLY A 112 -8.99 -10.13 -8.15
C GLY A 112 -10.09 -9.13 -7.76
N ALA A 113 -10.94 -8.74 -8.70
CA ALA A 113 -11.97 -7.70 -8.58
C ALA A 113 -13.39 -8.28 -8.61
N LEU A 114 -13.63 -9.27 -7.76
CA LEU A 114 -14.92 -9.94 -7.62
C LEU A 114 -15.71 -9.40 -6.43
N SER A 115 -17.03 -9.35 -6.60
CA SER A 115 -17.98 -9.18 -5.49
C SER A 115 -18.10 -10.50 -4.72
N ASP A 116 -18.54 -10.46 -3.46
CA ASP A 116 -18.60 -11.66 -2.62
C ASP A 116 -19.54 -12.77 -3.17
N ASN A 117 -20.58 -12.39 -3.91
CA ASN A 117 -21.48 -13.35 -4.56
C ASN A 117 -20.83 -14.04 -5.77
N GLU A 118 -19.76 -13.49 -6.33
CA GLU A 118 -19.04 -13.99 -7.51
C GLU A 118 -17.84 -14.88 -7.15
N ASP A 119 -17.44 -14.89 -5.87
CA ASP A 119 -16.38 -15.76 -5.40
C ASP A 119 -16.79 -17.23 -5.43
N ASP A 120 -15.84 -18.09 -5.82
CA ASP A 120 -15.95 -19.52 -5.64
C ASP A 120 -15.85 -19.93 -4.16
N ALA A 121 -16.19 -21.19 -3.86
CA ALA A 121 -16.19 -21.70 -2.50
C ALA A 121 -14.81 -21.65 -1.82
N GLY A 122 -13.73 -21.80 -2.60
CA GLY A 122 -12.36 -21.72 -2.10
C GLY A 122 -12.00 -20.30 -1.68
N MET A 123 -12.30 -19.31 -2.53
CA MET A 123 -12.09 -17.90 -2.23
C MET A 123 -12.96 -17.41 -1.07
N LYS A 124 -14.21 -17.87 -0.97
CA LYS A 124 -15.08 -17.58 0.20
C LYS A 124 -14.49 -18.12 1.50
N ARG A 125 -13.93 -19.35 1.48
CA ARG A 125 -13.23 -19.93 2.63
C ARG A 125 -12.00 -19.11 3.00
N LEU A 126 -11.17 -18.74 2.01
CA LEU A 126 -9.95 -17.96 2.25
C LEU A 126 -10.27 -16.57 2.83
N LYS A 127 -11.23 -15.85 2.24
CA LYS A 127 -11.71 -14.56 2.76
C LYS A 127 -12.25 -14.70 4.18
N ARG A 128 -13.01 -15.77 4.47
CA ARG A 128 -13.51 -16.05 5.82
C ARG A 128 -12.36 -16.19 6.82
N LEU A 129 -11.36 -17.02 6.53
CA LEU A 129 -10.20 -17.21 7.41
C LEU A 129 -9.44 -15.89 7.64
N SER A 130 -9.24 -15.09 6.59
CA SER A 130 -8.58 -13.78 6.72
C SER A 130 -9.38 -12.72 7.51
N SER A 131 -10.72 -12.84 7.58
CA SER A 131 -11.62 -11.85 8.20
C SER A 131 -11.98 -12.15 9.66
N VAL A 132 -11.69 -13.36 10.16
CA VAL A 132 -11.83 -13.71 11.59
C VAL A 132 -10.96 -12.79 12.47
N ASN A 133 -9.86 -12.28 11.92
CA ASN A 133 -8.93 -11.35 12.61
C ASN A 133 -9.50 -9.99 13.00
N LEU A 134 -10.62 -9.55 12.40
CA LEU A 134 -11.14 -8.19 12.64
C LEU A 134 -12.51 -8.16 13.33
N ASN A 135 -13.16 -9.30 13.61
CA ASN A 135 -14.59 -9.33 13.99
C ASN A 135 -15.50 -8.52 13.05
N MET A 136 -15.05 -8.27 11.82
CA MET A 136 -15.72 -7.45 10.83
C MET A 136 -16.01 -8.31 9.62
N ARG A 137 -17.25 -8.79 9.49
CA ARG A 137 -17.75 -9.32 8.21
C ARG A 137 -17.86 -8.13 7.25
N GLN A 138 -16.83 -7.93 6.44
CA GLN A 138 -16.84 -6.94 5.37
C GLN A 138 -17.61 -7.55 4.19
N ARG A 139 -18.67 -6.87 3.74
CA ARG A 139 -19.30 -7.21 2.45
C ARG A 139 -18.68 -6.37 1.35
N VAL A 140 -18.20 -7.01 0.30
CA VAL A 140 -17.58 -6.38 -0.85
C VAL A 140 -18.50 -6.47 -2.06
N GLN A 141 -18.87 -5.30 -2.60
CA GLN A 141 -19.53 -5.19 -3.89
C GLN A 141 -18.66 -4.40 -4.85
N VAL A 142 -18.51 -4.90 -6.08
CA VAL A 142 -17.80 -4.24 -7.18
C VAL A 142 -18.82 -3.71 -8.18
N LYS A 143 -18.72 -2.42 -8.51
CA LYS A 143 -19.55 -1.74 -9.52
C LYS A 143 -18.72 -0.76 -10.36
N ASP A 144 -19.34 -0.18 -11.38
CA ASP A 144 -18.75 0.84 -12.26
C ASP A 144 -17.41 0.41 -12.88
N VAL A 145 -17.34 -0.83 -13.37
CA VAL A 145 -16.09 -1.42 -13.85
C VAL A 145 -15.82 -1.02 -15.30
N GLN A 146 -14.64 -0.45 -15.53
CA GLN A 146 -14.08 -0.22 -16.85
C GLN A 146 -12.74 -0.95 -16.96
N ILE A 147 -12.55 -1.74 -18.02
CA ILE A 147 -11.32 -2.47 -18.29
C ILE A 147 -10.90 -2.21 -19.73
N VAL A 148 -9.68 -1.73 -19.93
CA VAL A 148 -9.14 -1.42 -21.26
C VAL A 148 -7.80 -2.13 -21.47
N PRO A 149 -7.60 -2.84 -22.59
CA PRO A 149 -6.34 -3.52 -22.85
C PRO A 149 -5.26 -2.50 -23.23
N ILE A 150 -4.05 -2.71 -22.72
CA ILE A 150 -2.83 -2.04 -23.18
C ILE A 150 -2.05 -2.98 -24.10
N LYS A 151 -1.95 -4.25 -23.71
CA LYS A 151 -1.28 -5.31 -24.45
C LYS A 151 -2.03 -6.61 -24.19
N ALA A 152 -2.42 -7.31 -25.26
CA ALA A 152 -3.03 -8.62 -25.14
C ALA A 152 -2.76 -9.41 -26.41
N THR A 153 -2.71 -10.73 -26.28
CA THR A 153 -2.60 -11.67 -27.39
C THR A 153 -3.57 -12.82 -27.14
N CYS A 154 -4.11 -13.39 -28.21
CA CYS A 154 -5.00 -14.54 -28.11
C CYS A 154 -4.50 -15.70 -28.97
N LYS A 155 -4.69 -16.91 -28.43
CA LYS A 155 -4.45 -18.18 -29.11
C LYS A 155 -5.67 -19.06 -28.90
N ASN A 156 -6.22 -19.62 -29.97
CA ASN A 156 -7.41 -20.47 -29.93
C ASN A 156 -8.62 -19.81 -29.21
N GLY A 157 -8.82 -18.51 -29.44
CA GLY A 157 -9.92 -17.76 -28.86
C GLY A 157 -9.79 -17.43 -27.36
N LYS A 158 -8.64 -17.72 -26.73
CA LYS A 158 -8.35 -17.40 -25.33
C LYS A 158 -7.12 -16.50 -25.22
N LEU A 159 -7.04 -15.72 -24.13
CA LEU A 159 -5.84 -14.92 -23.82
C LEU A 159 -4.63 -15.84 -23.60
N ASP A 160 -3.52 -15.52 -24.25
CA ASP A 160 -2.30 -16.34 -24.24
C ASP A 160 -1.08 -15.47 -24.49
N GLY A 161 -0.07 -15.54 -23.63
CA GLY A 161 1.10 -14.66 -23.64
C GLY A 161 1.02 -13.47 -22.67
N PRO A 162 1.85 -12.44 -22.85
CA PRO A 162 1.88 -11.26 -22.00
C PRO A 162 0.58 -10.45 -22.11
N LEU A 163 -0.03 -10.18 -20.97
CA LEU A 163 -1.25 -9.38 -20.81
C LEU A 163 -0.95 -8.14 -19.97
N GLU A 164 -1.43 -6.99 -20.42
CA GLU A 164 -1.41 -5.73 -19.70
C GLU A 164 -2.73 -4.97 -19.94
N PHE A 165 -3.36 -4.50 -18.87
CA PHE A 165 -4.60 -3.74 -18.98
C PHE A 165 -4.73 -2.72 -17.84
N MET A 166 -5.51 -1.67 -18.09
CA MET A 166 -5.99 -0.77 -17.05
C MET A 166 -7.37 -1.20 -16.60
N MET A 167 -7.64 -1.05 -15.31
CA MET A 167 -8.94 -1.26 -14.71
C MET A 167 -9.26 -0.12 -13.76
N GLU A 168 -10.45 0.45 -13.90
CA GLU A 168 -11.04 1.35 -12.94
C GLU A 168 -12.35 0.76 -12.44
N LEU A 169 -12.58 0.79 -11.13
CA LEU A 169 -13.78 0.25 -10.52
C LEU A 169 -14.12 0.97 -9.22
N THR A 170 -15.36 0.83 -8.78
CA THR A 170 -15.82 1.24 -7.46
C THR A 170 -16.00 -0.01 -6.59
N ARG A 171 -15.30 -0.07 -5.45
CA ARG A 171 -15.54 -1.04 -4.37
C ARG A 171 -16.41 -0.41 -3.30
N VAL A 172 -17.52 -1.04 -2.99
CA VAL A 172 -18.37 -0.70 -1.83
C VAL A 172 -18.08 -1.73 -0.74
N LEU A 173 -17.61 -1.24 0.40
CA LEU A 173 -17.28 -2.01 1.59
C LEU A 173 -18.28 -1.66 2.68
N ASP A 174 -19.13 -2.62 3.07
CA ASP A 174 -19.96 -2.48 4.28
C ASP A 174 -19.13 -2.97 5.47
N THR A 175 -18.78 -2.05 6.38
CA THR A 175 -17.87 -2.26 7.50
C THR A 175 -18.59 -2.12 8.84
N ALA A 176 -18.05 -2.78 9.88
CA ALA A 176 -18.52 -2.70 11.27
C ALA A 176 -19.99 -3.11 11.49
N ALA A 177 -20.30 -4.41 11.42
CA ALA A 177 -21.65 -4.94 11.69
C ALA A 177 -22.78 -4.24 10.91
N GLY A 178 -22.45 -3.56 9.80
CA GLY A 178 -23.39 -2.77 9.03
C GLY A 178 -23.49 -1.28 9.42
N MET A 179 -22.56 -0.69 10.17
CA MET A 179 -22.67 0.70 10.65
C MET A 179 -22.11 1.74 9.67
N ASP A 180 -21.09 1.39 8.88
CA ASP A 180 -20.45 2.33 7.95
C ASP A 180 -20.27 1.70 6.57
N VAL A 181 -20.55 2.47 5.52
CA VAL A 181 -20.32 2.11 4.13
C VAL A 181 -19.18 2.96 3.57
N SER A 182 -18.14 2.31 3.03
CA SER A 182 -17.06 2.97 2.32
C SER A 182 -17.15 2.66 0.83
N GLU A 183 -17.24 3.69 0.00
CA GLU A 183 -17.15 3.60 -1.46
C GLU A 183 -15.77 4.11 -1.90
N MET A 184 -14.98 3.23 -2.53
CA MET A 184 -13.63 3.54 -2.97
C MET A 184 -13.53 3.30 -4.47
N ARG A 185 -13.29 4.36 -5.22
CA ARG A 185 -12.97 4.27 -6.65
C ARG A 185 -11.47 4.08 -6.78
N THR A 186 -11.06 2.99 -7.41
CA THR A 186 -9.64 2.63 -7.58
C THR A 186 -9.34 2.50 -9.06
N ARG A 187 -8.21 3.07 -9.48
CA ARG A 187 -7.62 2.82 -10.79
C ARG A 187 -6.38 1.97 -10.62
N SER A 188 -6.22 0.98 -11.48
CA SER A 188 -5.12 0.03 -11.40
C SER A 188 -4.62 -0.37 -12.78
N ARG A 189 -3.32 -0.61 -12.89
CA ARG A 189 -2.66 -1.20 -14.04
C ARG A 189 -2.19 -2.60 -13.67
N HIS A 190 -2.56 -3.58 -14.46
CA HIS A 190 -2.26 -4.99 -14.26
C HIS A 190 -1.34 -5.46 -15.36
N SER A 191 -0.29 -6.21 -15.02
CA SER A 191 0.53 -6.93 -15.99
C SER A 191 0.80 -8.35 -15.50
N MET A 192 0.60 -9.32 -16.39
CA MET A 192 0.71 -10.74 -16.11
C MET A 192 1.05 -11.52 -17.38
N THR A 193 1.39 -12.80 -17.25
CA THR A 193 1.53 -13.71 -18.40
C THR A 193 0.52 -14.85 -18.26
N LEU A 194 -0.19 -15.14 -19.35
CA LEU A 194 -1.20 -16.19 -19.39
C LEU A 194 -0.81 -17.32 -20.33
N SER A 195 -1.33 -18.51 -20.06
CA SER A 195 -1.34 -19.67 -20.95
C SER A 195 -2.76 -20.22 -20.98
N ALA A 196 -3.37 -20.26 -22.17
CA ALA A 196 -4.74 -20.72 -22.36
C ALA A 196 -5.80 -20.09 -21.40
N GLY A 197 -5.66 -18.80 -21.10
CA GLY A 197 -6.56 -18.04 -20.22
C GLY A 197 -6.29 -18.20 -18.72
N GLN A 198 -5.22 -18.89 -18.32
CA GLN A 198 -4.81 -19.06 -16.93
C GLN A 198 -3.47 -18.41 -16.67
N TYR A 199 -3.21 -18.02 -15.41
CA TYR A 199 -1.89 -17.54 -15.00
C TYR A 199 -0.80 -18.57 -15.33
N LEU A 200 0.29 -18.10 -15.92
CA LEU A 200 1.49 -18.91 -16.10
C LEU A 200 2.27 -18.95 -14.77
N PRO A 201 2.42 -20.14 -14.12
CA PRO A 201 3.19 -20.25 -12.89
C PRO A 201 4.62 -19.76 -13.05
N GLY A 202 5.19 -19.19 -11.99
CA GLY A 202 6.54 -18.62 -12.01
C GLY A 202 6.68 -17.28 -12.74
N ALA A 203 5.71 -16.87 -13.57
CA ALA A 203 5.67 -15.53 -14.15
C ALA A 203 5.13 -14.52 -13.11
N PRO A 204 5.64 -13.28 -13.10
CA PRO A 204 5.16 -12.27 -12.17
C PRO A 204 3.76 -11.76 -12.58
N LEU A 205 2.87 -11.70 -11.61
CA LEU A 205 1.72 -10.81 -11.60
C LEU A 205 2.14 -9.50 -10.95
N THR A 206 1.91 -8.39 -11.64
CA THR A 206 2.14 -7.06 -11.10
C THR A 206 0.89 -6.22 -11.18
N VAL A 207 0.64 -5.47 -10.12
CA VAL A 207 -0.45 -4.52 -10.03
C VAL A 207 0.10 -3.24 -9.44
N VAL A 208 -0.24 -2.11 -10.04
CA VAL A 208 -0.10 -0.81 -9.36
C VAL A 208 -1.43 -0.10 -9.37
N SER A 209 -1.81 0.46 -8.23
CA SER A 209 -3.12 1.06 -8.03
C SER A 209 -3.03 2.39 -7.32
N SER A 210 -3.93 3.29 -7.69
CA SER A 210 -4.17 4.57 -7.02
C SER A 210 -5.63 4.62 -6.61
N GLN A 211 -5.90 5.15 -5.42
CA GLN A 211 -7.26 5.60 -5.13
C GLN A 211 -7.57 6.82 -6.03
N VAL A 212 -8.79 6.90 -6.54
CA VAL A 212 -9.29 8.03 -7.35
C VAL A 212 -10.22 8.87 -6.49
N SER A 213 -11.06 8.20 -5.71
CA SER A 213 -11.90 8.82 -4.70
C SER A 213 -12.22 7.83 -3.58
N MET A 214 -12.52 8.37 -2.41
CA MET A 214 -13.02 7.61 -1.28
C MET A 214 -14.14 8.42 -0.62
N LYS A 215 -15.28 7.78 -0.43
CA LYS A 215 -16.41 8.33 0.31
C LYS A 215 -16.77 7.36 1.42
N ARG A 216 -16.79 7.84 2.66
CA ARG A 216 -17.29 7.08 3.80
C ARG A 216 -18.63 7.68 4.24
N THR A 217 -19.60 6.81 4.46
CA THR A 217 -20.94 7.16 4.92
C THR A 217 -21.24 6.36 6.17
N SER A 218 -21.62 7.02 7.26
CA SER A 218 -22.11 6.34 8.46
C SER A 218 -23.63 6.21 8.41
N LYS A 219 -24.15 5.06 8.84
CA LYS A 219 -25.59 4.85 9.05
C LYS A 219 -26.09 5.55 10.31
N ASN A 220 -25.18 6.01 11.20
CA ASN A 220 -25.54 6.86 12.34
C ASN A 220 -25.55 8.36 11.92
N PRO A 221 -26.70 9.04 11.96
CA PRO A 221 -26.82 10.43 11.52
C PRO A 221 -25.94 11.41 12.31
N ALA A 222 -25.73 11.18 13.61
CA ALA A 222 -24.90 12.05 14.45
C ALA A 222 -23.42 11.94 14.05
N VAL A 223 -22.95 10.72 13.77
CA VAL A 223 -21.59 10.47 13.26
C VAL A 223 -21.45 11.05 11.84
N GLN A 224 -22.47 10.86 10.98
CA GLN A 224 -22.46 11.43 9.63
C GLN A 224 -22.39 12.96 9.66
N ALA A 225 -23.12 13.62 10.56
CA ALA A 225 -23.06 15.07 10.73
C ALA A 225 -21.67 15.52 11.19
N GLN A 226 -21.04 14.79 12.11
CA GLN A 226 -19.65 15.06 12.53
C GLN A 226 -18.66 14.89 11.39
N MET A 227 -18.80 13.84 10.57
CA MET A 227 -17.96 13.61 9.40
C MET A 227 -18.11 14.73 8.37
N ASN A 228 -19.34 15.18 8.11
CA ASN A 228 -19.61 16.28 7.18
C ASN A 228 -19.07 17.63 7.67
N ALA A 229 -18.98 17.82 8.99
CA ALA A 229 -18.44 19.04 9.59
C ALA A 229 -16.90 19.09 9.55
N GLN A 230 -16.23 17.96 9.33
CA GLN A 230 -14.78 17.92 9.19
C GLN A 230 -14.38 18.25 7.75
N PRO A 231 -13.45 19.20 7.52
CA PRO A 231 -12.90 19.42 6.19
C PRO A 231 -12.21 18.13 5.71
N THR A 232 -12.60 17.63 4.55
CA THR A 232 -11.82 16.61 3.85
C THR A 232 -10.46 17.20 3.53
N ALA A 233 -9.42 16.69 4.18
CA ALA A 233 -8.06 17.07 3.83
C ALA A 233 -7.78 16.69 2.37
N ASP A 234 -7.20 17.62 1.61
CA ASP A 234 -6.65 17.35 0.28
C ASP A 234 -5.43 16.44 0.42
N VAL A 235 -5.70 15.15 0.58
CA VAL A 235 -4.67 14.12 0.67
C VAL A 235 -4.44 13.58 -0.74
N LYS A 236 -3.19 13.66 -1.21
CA LYS A 236 -2.79 12.99 -2.46
C LYS A 236 -3.15 11.51 -2.36
N PRO A 237 -3.79 10.93 -3.40
CA PRO A 237 -4.21 9.55 -3.30
C PRO A 237 -3.01 8.61 -3.15
N PRO A 238 -3.06 7.64 -2.22
CA PRO A 238 -1.95 6.72 -2.01
C PRO A 238 -1.77 5.80 -3.22
N LEU A 239 -0.52 5.61 -3.61
CA LEU A 239 -0.12 4.58 -4.57
C LEU A 239 0.22 3.27 -3.85
N THR A 240 -0.19 2.16 -4.42
CA THR A 240 0.21 0.82 -3.99
C THR A 240 0.75 0.05 -5.18
N ALA A 241 1.97 -0.46 -5.09
CA ALA A 241 2.51 -1.45 -6.02
C ALA A 241 2.51 -2.83 -5.35
N PHE A 242 2.13 -3.83 -6.11
CA PHE A 242 2.04 -5.23 -5.70
C PHE A 242 2.69 -6.11 -6.76
N VAL A 243 3.52 -7.05 -6.32
CA VAL A 243 4.17 -8.06 -7.16
C VAL A 243 3.96 -9.41 -6.51
N GLN A 244 3.55 -10.38 -7.31
CA GLN A 244 3.31 -11.75 -6.88
C GLN A 244 3.92 -12.73 -7.89
N TYR A 245 4.66 -13.70 -7.37
CA TYR A 245 5.03 -14.90 -8.11
C TYR A 245 4.15 -16.04 -7.64
N GLN A 246 3.21 -16.49 -8.47
CA GLN A 246 2.40 -17.66 -8.18
C GLN A 246 3.23 -18.91 -8.39
N SER A 247 3.21 -19.82 -7.41
CA SER A 247 3.71 -21.18 -7.61
C SER A 247 2.65 -22.08 -8.24
N GLU A 248 3.05 -23.28 -8.66
CA GLU A 248 2.10 -24.31 -9.11
C GLU A 248 1.23 -24.85 -7.97
N GLU A 249 1.73 -24.77 -6.73
CA GLU A 249 0.97 -25.15 -5.54
C GLU A 249 -0.03 -24.03 -5.19
N LYS A 250 -1.30 -24.41 -5.08
CA LYS A 250 -2.37 -23.47 -4.69
C LYS A 250 -2.00 -22.82 -3.35
N PHE A 251 -2.10 -21.50 -3.30
CA PHE A 251 -1.85 -20.64 -2.12
C PHE A 251 -0.39 -20.40 -1.74
N ALA A 252 0.58 -21.03 -2.41
CA ALA A 252 1.99 -20.73 -2.24
C ALA A 252 2.43 -19.64 -3.23
N ALA A 253 2.74 -18.46 -2.72
CA ALA A 253 3.17 -17.34 -3.54
C ALA A 253 4.14 -16.41 -2.80
N THR A 254 5.24 -16.06 -3.45
CA THR A 254 6.10 -14.98 -2.99
C THR A 254 5.45 -13.66 -3.37
N THR A 255 5.20 -12.78 -2.40
CA THR A 255 4.54 -11.48 -2.65
C THR A 255 5.29 -10.32 -2.04
N VAL A 256 5.21 -9.17 -2.69
CA VAL A 256 5.63 -7.88 -2.14
C VAL A 256 4.55 -6.86 -2.44
N SER A 257 4.15 -6.11 -1.43
CA SER A 257 3.28 -4.93 -1.55
C SER A 257 3.99 -3.74 -0.93
N ILE A 258 4.05 -2.62 -1.64
CA ILE A 258 4.53 -1.34 -1.10
C ILE A 258 3.41 -0.31 -1.31
N SER A 259 2.93 0.27 -0.22
CA SER A 259 1.85 1.25 -0.19
C SER A 259 2.35 2.56 0.40
N GLU A 260 2.09 3.67 -0.29
CA GLU A 260 2.27 5.00 0.28
C GLU A 260 1.24 5.24 1.39
N VAL A 261 1.72 5.59 2.58
CA VAL A 261 0.90 5.96 3.73
C VAL A 261 1.07 7.45 3.98
N MET A 262 -0.07 8.15 3.94
CA MET A 262 -0.11 9.58 4.20
C MET A 262 -0.29 9.79 5.70
N MET A 263 0.69 10.44 6.33
CA MET A 263 0.60 10.90 7.71
C MET A 263 0.39 12.41 7.71
N ALA A 264 -0.61 12.89 8.46
CA ALA A 264 -0.93 14.32 8.53
C ALA A 264 0.31 15.14 8.94
N GLY A 265 0.70 16.11 8.12
CA GLY A 265 1.82 17.02 8.40
C GLY A 265 3.23 16.44 8.26
N ALA A 266 3.40 15.19 7.79
CA ALA A 266 4.69 14.53 7.65
C ALA A 266 5.03 14.14 6.20
N LYS A 267 6.30 13.82 5.94
CA LYS A 267 6.72 13.16 4.68
C LYS A 267 5.96 11.84 4.53
N SER A 268 5.61 11.47 3.29
CA SER A 268 5.00 10.18 2.98
C SER A 268 5.84 9.04 3.58
N SER A 269 5.20 8.15 4.32
CA SER A 269 5.81 6.90 4.78
C SER A 269 5.38 5.77 3.86
N TYR A 270 6.04 4.62 3.95
CA TYR A 270 5.67 3.42 3.21
C TYR A 270 5.27 2.32 4.17
N PHE A 271 4.16 1.67 3.88
CA PHE A 271 3.87 0.35 4.43
C PHE A 271 4.33 -0.69 3.42
N THR A 272 5.26 -1.55 3.81
CA THR A 272 5.75 -2.63 2.97
C THR A 272 5.39 -3.97 3.58
N SER A 273 4.70 -4.83 2.83
CA SER A 273 4.46 -6.23 3.21
C SER A 273 5.23 -7.13 2.25
N MET A 274 5.94 -8.10 2.81
CA MET A 274 6.71 -9.10 2.10
C MET A 274 6.28 -10.47 2.58
N HIS A 275 6.00 -11.38 1.67
CA HIS A 275 5.71 -12.77 1.98
C HIS A 275 6.66 -13.68 1.22
N GLU A 276 7.39 -14.49 1.97
CA GLU A 276 8.34 -15.48 1.47
C GLU A 276 7.82 -16.88 1.73
N MET A 277 7.94 -17.76 0.73
CA MET A 277 7.74 -19.20 0.90
C MET A 277 9.09 -19.87 1.16
N THR A 278 9.17 -20.73 2.18
CA THR A 278 10.42 -21.41 2.57
C THR A 278 10.55 -22.81 1.95
N ASP A 279 9.44 -23.55 1.80
CA ASP A 279 9.47 -24.94 1.32
C ASP A 279 8.21 -25.32 0.50
N GLY A 280 7.56 -24.34 -0.12
CA GLY A 280 6.32 -24.53 -0.89
C GLY A 280 5.05 -24.64 -0.04
N ARG A 281 5.16 -24.97 1.25
CA ARG A 281 4.01 -25.03 2.17
C ARG A 281 4.10 -24.00 3.26
N ASN A 282 5.25 -23.91 3.90
CA ASN A 282 5.52 -22.96 4.96
C ASN A 282 6.08 -21.67 4.37
N GLY A 283 5.84 -20.59 5.08
CA GLY A 283 6.33 -19.28 4.70
C GLY A 283 6.25 -18.30 5.85
N GLU A 284 6.74 -17.09 5.62
CA GLU A 284 6.72 -16.02 6.60
C GLU A 284 6.28 -14.73 5.91
N SER A 285 5.41 -13.96 6.57
CA SER A 285 5.07 -12.61 6.17
C SER A 285 5.73 -11.62 7.12
N ARG A 286 6.39 -10.61 6.56
CA ARG A 286 7.01 -9.50 7.26
C ARG A 286 6.38 -8.20 6.79
N SER A 287 5.95 -7.38 7.74
CA SER A 287 5.45 -6.04 7.47
C SER A 287 6.37 -4.98 8.05
N TYR A 288 6.52 -3.87 7.33
CA TYR A 288 7.39 -2.77 7.67
C TYR A 288 6.64 -1.45 7.57
N MET A 289 6.94 -0.53 8.49
CA MET A 289 6.60 0.89 8.40
C MET A 289 7.90 1.66 8.17
N GLY A 290 8.01 2.30 7.01
CA GLY A 290 9.28 2.80 6.51
C GLY A 290 10.28 1.64 6.34
N GLY A 291 11.49 1.83 6.87
CA GLY A 291 12.49 0.78 7.00
C GLY A 291 12.37 -0.11 8.25
N THR A 292 11.39 0.13 9.13
CA THR A 292 11.30 -0.56 10.43
C THR A 292 10.37 -1.76 10.35
N LEU A 293 10.85 -2.94 10.75
CA LEU A 293 10.05 -4.16 10.84
C LEU A 293 9.01 -4.03 11.97
N THR A 294 7.72 -4.20 11.65
CA THR A 294 6.62 -4.04 12.60
C THR A 294 5.92 -5.35 12.91
N THR A 295 5.93 -6.32 12.00
CA THR A 295 5.19 -7.58 12.18
C THR A 295 5.89 -8.73 11.51
N ILE A 296 5.89 -9.88 12.18
CA ILE A 296 6.29 -11.19 11.63
C ILE A 296 5.13 -12.15 11.84
N THR A 297 4.69 -12.82 10.78
CA THR A 297 3.60 -13.80 10.83
C THR A 297 3.98 -15.04 10.03
N PRO A 298 4.21 -16.19 10.68
CA PRO A 298 4.41 -17.44 9.97
C PRO A 298 3.11 -17.87 9.26
N THR A 299 3.30 -18.67 8.23
CA THR A 299 2.20 -19.18 7.41
C THR A 299 2.44 -20.64 7.07
N LYS A 300 1.34 -21.36 6.87
CA LYS A 300 1.32 -22.75 6.41
C LYS A 300 0.20 -22.90 5.39
N ASN A 301 0.53 -23.44 4.22
CA ASN A 301 -0.33 -23.54 3.03
C ASN A 301 -0.99 -22.19 2.66
N GLY A 302 -0.22 -21.10 2.76
CA GLY A 302 -0.70 -19.73 2.45
C GLY A 302 -1.68 -19.13 3.48
N LEU A 303 -1.90 -19.80 4.63
CA LEU A 303 -2.73 -19.33 5.73
C LEU A 303 -1.84 -18.94 6.92
N MET A 304 -2.26 -17.96 7.72
CA MET A 304 -1.55 -17.62 8.96
C MET A 304 -1.46 -18.84 9.89
N HIS A 305 -0.29 -19.08 10.47
CA HIS A 305 -0.04 -20.23 11.33
C HIS A 305 1.03 -19.90 12.37
N GLY A 306 0.93 -20.51 13.56
CA GLY A 306 1.87 -20.28 14.64
C GLY A 306 1.73 -18.88 15.26
N GLU A 307 2.84 -18.38 15.81
CA GLU A 307 2.85 -17.13 16.56
C GLU A 307 3.10 -15.91 15.65
N SER A 308 2.12 -15.01 15.55
CA SER A 308 2.33 -13.69 14.98
C SER A 308 2.83 -12.71 16.05
N ARG A 309 3.85 -11.92 15.71
CA ARG A 309 4.53 -10.99 16.61
C ARG A 309 4.43 -9.57 16.08
N GLY A 310 3.89 -8.65 16.89
CA GLY A 310 4.00 -7.21 16.65
C GLY A 310 5.20 -6.63 17.40
N LEU A 311 6.09 -5.98 16.65
CA LEU A 311 7.31 -5.36 17.18
C LEU A 311 7.07 -3.86 17.44
N PRO A 312 7.79 -3.25 18.39
CA PRO A 312 7.70 -1.81 18.60
C PRO A 312 8.24 -1.05 17.39
N TYR A 313 7.62 0.08 17.06
CA TYR A 313 8.10 0.96 16.00
C TYR A 313 7.69 2.41 16.26
N LYS A 314 8.25 3.33 15.48
CA LYS A 314 7.87 4.74 15.50
C LYS A 314 6.99 5.07 14.31
N MET A 315 5.89 5.78 14.56
CA MET A 315 5.04 6.35 13.54
C MET A 315 5.08 7.88 13.67
N GLY A 316 5.96 8.52 12.90
CA GLY A 316 6.27 9.93 13.08
C GLY A 316 6.91 10.18 14.46
N SER A 317 6.29 11.02 15.28
CA SER A 317 6.73 11.31 16.66
C SER A 317 6.14 10.36 17.70
N PHE A 318 5.29 9.41 17.31
CA PHE A 318 4.60 8.51 18.24
C PHE A 318 5.33 7.17 18.35
N ASP A 319 5.58 6.73 19.59
CA ASP A 319 6.05 5.38 19.89
C ASP A 319 4.86 4.42 19.92
N VAL A 320 4.94 3.36 19.11
CA VAL A 320 3.97 2.27 19.10
C VAL A 320 4.59 1.08 19.85
N PRO A 321 4.01 0.64 20.97
CA PRO A 321 4.52 -0.51 21.73
C PRO A 321 4.32 -1.83 20.94
N PRO A 322 5.04 -2.91 21.28
CA PRO A 322 4.75 -4.22 20.70
C PRO A 322 3.32 -4.65 21.03
N SER A 323 2.67 -5.34 20.09
CA SER A 323 1.41 -6.01 20.37
C SER A 323 1.67 -7.35 21.06
N PRO A 324 0.76 -7.82 21.93
CA PRO A 324 0.80 -9.19 22.42
C PRO A 324 0.85 -10.18 21.24
N PRO A 325 1.54 -11.32 21.38
CA PRO A 325 1.54 -12.34 20.35
C PRO A 325 0.13 -12.89 20.13
N VAL A 326 -0.17 -13.22 18.88
CA VAL A 326 -1.44 -13.85 18.48
C VAL A 326 -1.12 -15.21 17.86
N CYS A 327 -1.74 -16.27 18.38
CA CYS A 327 -1.56 -17.62 17.86
C CYS A 327 -2.58 -17.94 16.78
N TYR A 328 -2.12 -18.59 15.71
CA TYR A 328 -2.93 -19.01 14.57
C TYR A 328 -2.85 -20.51 14.29
N GLU A 329 -3.99 -21.12 14.02
CA GLU A 329 -4.10 -22.49 13.48
C GLU A 329 -5.00 -22.48 12.25
N GLU A 330 -4.47 -22.91 11.11
CA GLU A 330 -5.17 -22.89 9.81
C GLU A 330 -5.83 -21.54 9.46
N GLY A 331 -5.21 -20.42 9.86
CA GLY A 331 -5.72 -19.07 9.64
C GLY A 331 -6.72 -18.58 10.69
N GLU A 332 -7.09 -19.38 11.69
CA GLU A 332 -7.97 -18.98 12.78
C GLU A 332 -7.18 -18.61 14.04
N VAL A 333 -7.62 -17.58 14.75
CA VAL A 333 -7.02 -17.19 16.03
C VAL A 333 -7.38 -18.24 17.09
N ILE A 334 -6.37 -18.77 17.76
CA ILE A 334 -6.56 -19.69 18.88
C ILE A 334 -6.24 -19.00 20.21
N LEU A 335 -7.08 -19.25 21.22
CA LEU A 335 -6.86 -18.79 22.59
C LEU A 335 -5.89 -19.76 23.29
N ALA A 336 -4.60 -19.55 23.07
CA ALA A 336 -3.54 -20.34 23.69
C ALA A 336 -2.54 -19.43 24.42
N SER A 337 -2.02 -19.88 25.56
CA SER A 337 -0.97 -19.18 26.31
C SER A 337 0.42 -19.34 25.69
N LYS A 338 0.59 -20.34 24.82
CA LYS A 338 1.77 -20.60 23.97
C LYS A 338 1.29 -21.22 22.66
N CYS A 339 1.82 -20.77 21.53
CA CYS A 339 1.55 -21.44 20.26
C CYS A 339 2.41 -22.71 20.20
N GLU A 340 1.83 -23.84 19.78
CA GLU A 340 2.63 -25.04 19.55
C GLU A 340 3.64 -24.75 18.42
N ALA A 341 4.93 -24.87 18.74
CA ALA A 341 5.99 -24.83 17.76
C ALA A 341 6.00 -26.18 17.05
N ASN A 342 5.53 -26.22 15.80
CA ASN A 342 5.74 -27.36 14.92
C ASN A 342 6.89 -27.08 13.96
#